data_AF-A0A7C1ABW5-F1
#
_entry.id   AF-A0A7C1ABW5-F1
#
_cell.length_a   1.000
_cell.length_b   1.000
_cell.length_c   1.000
_cell.angle_alpha   90.00
_cell.angle_beta   90.00
_cell.angle_gamma   90.00
#
_symmetry.space_group_name_H-M   'P 1'
#
loop_
_entity.id
_entity.type
_entity.pdbx_description
1 polymer ?
#
loop_
_entity_poly.entity_id
_entity_poly.type
_entity_poly.pdbx_seq_one_letter_code
_entity_poly.pdbx_strand_id
1 'polypeptide(L)' 'MNDSRPQKIVNFLSAIIVLVAGFYVLFFMPLVGISAAAKTVIGILLILYFLIRMRYFSRRYRRDNNGPESKKRPDKE' A
#
# COMPACT_ATOMS: atom_id res chain seq x y z
N MET A 1 24.94 0.53 -3.42
CA MET A 1 23.87 0.95 -4.35
C MET A 1 22.62 1.19 -3.52
N ASN A 2 22.05 2.40 -3.62
CA ASN A 2 21.02 2.95 -2.72
C ASN A 2 19.60 2.53 -3.16
N ASP A 3 19.35 1.22 -3.26
CA ASP A 3 18.17 0.69 -3.98
C ASP A 3 16.89 0.62 -3.13
N SER A 4 16.96 0.87 -1.83
CA SER A 4 15.82 0.74 -0.90
C SER A 4 14.78 1.86 -1.03
N ARG A 5 15.19 3.06 -1.50
CA ARG A 5 14.32 4.24 -1.66
C ARG A 5 13.40 4.16 -2.90
N PRO A 6 13.88 3.82 -4.12
CA PRO A 6 13.01 3.76 -5.30
C PRO A 6 11.92 2.68 -5.19
N GLN A 7 12.21 1.50 -4.63
CA GLN A 7 11.18 0.47 -4.39
C GLN A 7 10.03 0.96 -3.51
N LYS A 8 10.33 1.86 -2.56
CA LYS A 8 9.32 2.42 -1.66
C LYS A 8 8.34 3.34 -2.37
N ILE A 9 8.89 4.19 -3.23
CA ILE A 9 8.13 5.12 -4.05
C ILE A 9 7.30 4.35 -5.09
N VAL A 10 7.89 3.36 -5.76
CA VAL A 10 7.19 2.55 -6.77
C VAL A 10 6.03 1.77 -6.16
N ASN A 11 6.21 1.14 -4.98
CA ASN A 11 5.10 0.43 -4.36
C ASN A 11 3.98 1.38 -3.92
N PHE A 12 4.32 2.56 -3.39
CA PHE A 12 3.34 3.58 -3.03
C PHE A 12 2.58 4.11 -4.26
N LEU A 13 3.29 4.46 -5.35
CA LEU A 13 2.67 4.86 -6.61
C LEU A 13 1.76 3.77 -7.17
N SER A 14 2.23 2.51 -7.17
CA SER A 14 1.43 1.38 -7.66
C SER A 14 0.16 1.18 -6.84
N ALA A 15 0.22 1.41 -5.52
CA ALA A 15 -0.94 1.30 -4.65
C ALA A 15 -1.95 2.41 -4.94
N ILE A 16 -1.48 3.65 -5.16
CA ILE A 16 -2.34 4.78 -5.55
C ILE A 16 -3.00 4.51 -6.90
N ILE A 17 -2.22 4.07 -7.90
CA ILE A 17 -2.74 3.79 -9.24
C ILE A 17 -3.83 2.72 -9.18
N VAL A 18 -3.60 1.63 -8.44
CA VAL A 18 -4.61 0.56 -8.25
C VAL A 18 -5.87 1.08 -7.55
N LEU A 19 -5.71 1.94 -6.55
CA LEU A 19 -6.85 2.54 -5.84
C LEU A 19 -7.68 3.42 -6.80
N VAL A 20 -7.03 4.36 -7.49
CA VAL A 20 -7.70 5.29 -8.41
C VAL A 20 -8.34 4.56 -9.58
N ALA A 21 -7.63 3.61 -10.20
CA ALA A 21 -8.16 2.80 -11.29
C ALA A 21 -9.35 1.93 -10.83
N GLY A 22 -9.25 1.32 -9.65
CA GLY A 22 -10.35 0.54 -9.07
C GLY A 22 -11.61 1.36 -8.84
N PHE A 23 -11.47 2.57 -8.29
CA PHE A 23 -12.57 3.52 -8.14
C PHE A 23 -13.14 3.97 -9.49
N TYR A 24 -12.28 4.29 -10.46
CA TYR A 24 -12.72 4.70 -11.78
C TYR A 24 -13.59 3.62 -12.45
N VAL A 25 -13.13 2.37 -12.41
CA VAL A 25 -13.90 1.24 -12.96
C VAL A 25 -15.23 1.06 -12.22
N LEU A 26 -15.25 1.20 -10.90
CA LEU A 26 -16.48 1.02 -10.12
C LEU A 26 -17.57 2.04 -10.46
N PHE A 27 -17.17 3.32 -10.58
CA PHE A 27 -18.09 4.44 -10.68
C PHE A 27 -18.38 4.85 -12.13
N PHE A 28 -17.40 4.77 -13.02
CA PHE A 28 -17.51 5.24 -14.41
C PHE A 28 -17.73 4.13 -15.42
N MET A 29 -17.40 2.87 -15.10
CA MET A 29 -17.71 1.76 -15.99
C MET A 29 -19.19 1.38 -15.83
N PRO A 30 -19.97 1.30 -16.92
CA PRO A 30 -21.33 0.81 -16.88
C PRO A 30 -21.29 -0.71 -16.68
N LEU A 31 -21.05 -1.13 -15.44
CA LEU A 31 -21.15 -2.52 -15.00
C LEU A 31 -22.65 -2.87 -14.95
N VAL A 32 -23.18 -3.22 -16.12
CA VAL A 32 -24.58 -3.64 -16.30
C VAL A 32 -24.83 -4.85 -15.40
N GLY A 33 -25.80 -4.74 -14.48
CA GLY A 33 -26.17 -5.83 -13.56
C GLY A 33 -25.60 -5.74 -12.15
N ILE A 34 -24.73 -4.77 -11.84
CA ILE A 34 -24.24 -4.55 -10.46
C ILE A 34 -25.08 -3.47 -9.78
N SER A 35 -25.77 -3.83 -8.70
CA SER A 35 -26.57 -2.88 -7.92
C SER A 35 -25.71 -1.80 -7.27
N ALA A 36 -26.29 -0.62 -7.00
CA ALA A 36 -25.59 0.46 -6.31
C ALA A 36 -25.01 0.02 -4.96
N ALA A 37 -25.74 -0.82 -4.22
CA ALA A 37 -25.27 -1.40 -2.96
C ALA A 37 -24.03 -2.29 -3.15
N ALA A 38 -24.01 -3.13 -4.19
CA ALA A 38 -22.85 -3.97 -4.50
C ALA A 38 -21.63 -3.12 -4.89
N LYS A 39 -21.80 -2.03 -5.65
CA LYS A 39 -20.72 -1.07 -5.91
C LYS A 39 -20.16 -0.51 -4.61
N THR A 40 -21.00 -0.09 -3.66
CA THR A 40 -20.52 0.40 -2.36
C THR A 40 -19.71 -0.64 -1.61
N VAL A 41 -20.17 -1.90 -1.57
CA VAL A 41 -19.45 -3.00 -0.92
C VAL A 41 -18.09 -3.25 -1.58
N ILE A 42 -18.03 -3.27 -2.91
CA ILE A 42 -16.77 -3.48 -3.63
C ILE A 42 -15.81 -2.30 -3.39
N GLY A 43 -16.32 -1.07 -3.33
CA GLY A 43 -15.52 0.12 -2.99
C GLY A 43 -14.91 0.04 -1.59
N ILE A 44 -15.71 -0.40 -0.60
CA ILE A 44 -15.23 -0.63 0.77
C ILE A 44 -14.14 -1.71 0.78
N LEU A 45 -14.33 -2.83 0.07
CA LEU A 45 -13.34 -3.90 -0.05
C LEU A 45 -12.04 -3.40 -0.70
N LEU A 46 -12.12 -2.53 -1.70
CA LEU A 46 -10.96 -1.89 -2.35
C LEU A 46 -10.17 -1.03 -1.37
N ILE A 47 -10.85 -0.22 -0.55
CA ILE A 47 -10.22 0.57 0.52
C ILE A 47 -9.56 -0.36 1.55
N LEU A 48 -10.27 -1.41 1.99
CA LEU A 48 -9.77 -2.39 2.95
C LEU A 48 -8.51 -3.09 2.44
N TYR A 49 -8.52 -3.53 1.18
CA TYR A 49 -7.37 -4.11 0.50
C TYR A 49 -6.19 -3.12 0.46
N PHE A 50 -6.45 -1.86 0.11
CA PHE A 50 -5.43 -0.82 0.09
C PHE A 50 -4.81 -0.60 1.48
N LEU A 51 -5.63 -0.49 2.53
CA LEU A 51 -5.16 -0.33 3.92
C LEU A 51 -4.35 -1.53 4.39
N ILE A 52 -4.79 -2.76 4.08
CA ILE A 52 -4.06 -3.99 4.42
C ILE A 52 -2.72 -4.01 3.69
N ARG A 53 -2.69 -3.70 2.39
CA ARG A 53 -1.47 -3.64 1.58
C ARG A 53 -0.49 -2.60 2.14
N MET A 54 -0.98 -1.42 2.52
CA MET A 54 -0.19 -0.36 3.15
C MET A 54 0.35 -0.77 4.53
N ARG A 55 -0.47 -1.46 5.34
CA ARG A 55 -0.08 -1.99 6.65
C ARG A 55 1.00 -3.07 6.53
N TYR A 56 0.86 -3.97 5.57
CA TYR A 56 1.84 -5.03 5.28
C TYR A 56 3.18 -4.43 4.85
N PHE A 57 3.11 -3.43 3.97
CA PHE A 57 4.27 -2.68 3.51
C PHE A 57 4.97 -1.92 4.64
N SER A 58 4.22 -1.22 5.49
CA SER A 58 4.74 -0.49 6.64
C SER A 58 5.40 -1.41 7.67
N ARG A 59 4.82 -2.59 7.93
CA ARG A 59 5.42 -3.61 8.81
C ARG A 59 6.71 -4.18 8.25
N ARG A 60 6.78 -4.43 6.94
CA ARG A 60 8.00 -4.93 6.28
C ARG A 60 9.11 -3.88 6.31
N TYR A 61 8.79 -2.62 6.01
CA TYR A 61 9.76 -1.53 6.04
C TYR A 61 10.19 -1.08 7.45
N ARG A 62 9.33 -1.16 8.48
CA ARG A 62 9.76 -0.94 9.86
C ARG A 62 10.75 -1.99 10.33
N ARG A 63 10.69 -3.21 9.78
CA ARG A 63 11.64 -4.28 10.11
C ARG A 63 13.02 -4.03 9.47
N ASP A 64 13.05 -3.38 8.31
CA ASP A 64 14.31 -3.03 7.63
C ASP A 64 14.94 -1.74 8.19
N ASN A 65 14.15 -0.74 8.61
CA ASN A 65 14.67 0.44 9.32
C ASN A 65 15.04 0.18 10.79
N ASN A 66 14.49 -0.89 11.40
CA ASN A 66 14.94 -1.41 12.70
C ASN A 66 15.86 -2.63 12.54
N GLY A 67 16.53 -2.76 11.38
CA GLY A 67 17.75 -3.56 11.28
C GLY A 67 18.80 -3.05 12.28
N PRO A 68 19.80 -3.85 12.67
CA PRO A 68 20.53 -3.78 13.95
C PRO A 68 21.50 -2.58 14.11
N GLU A 69 21.14 -1.37 13.68
CA GLU A 69 21.95 -0.17 13.93
C GLU A 69 21.77 0.40 15.34
N SER A 70 20.71 0.05 16.08
CA SER A 70 20.60 0.46 17.50
C SER A 70 21.43 -0.40 18.45
N LYS A 71 22.18 -1.40 17.96
CA LYS A 71 22.99 -2.31 18.78
C LYS A 71 24.45 -2.41 18.35
N LYS A 72 24.95 -1.40 17.64
CA LYS A 72 26.39 -1.15 17.45
C LYS A 72 26.71 0.33 17.70
N ARG A 73 26.60 0.74 18.96
CA ARG A 73 27.62 1.64 19.53
C ARG A 73 28.49 0.79 20.45
N PRO A 74 29.48 0.05 19.93
CA PRO A 74 30.66 -0.14 20.74
C PRO A 74 31.41 1.20 20.78
N ASP A 75 32.17 1.38 21.86
CA ASP A 75 33.28 2.32 22.02
C ASP A 75 32.99 3.84 21.96
N LYS A 76 33.21 4.52 23.09
CA LYS A 76 34.53 5.12 23.39
C LYS A 76 34.66 5.56 24.87
N GLU A 77 35.70 4.99 25.48
CA GLU A 77 36.48 5.39 26.67
C GLU A 77 35.77 5.57 28.03
#